data_AF-A0A6L9Y7I7-F1
#
_entry.id   AF-A0A6L9Y7I7-F1
#
_cell.length_a   1.000
_cell.length_b   1.000
_cell.length_c   1.000
_cell.angle_alpha   90.00
_cell.angle_beta   90.00
_cell.angle_gamma   90.00
#
_symmetry.space_group_name_H-M   'P 1'
#
loop_
_entity.id
_entity.type
_entity.pdbx_description
1 polymer ?
#
loop_
_entity_poly.entity_id
_entity_poly.type
_entity_poly.pdbx_seq_one_letter_code
_entity_poly.pdbx_strand_id
1 'polypeptide(L)' 'DIGALFRKEILAVGGSIPAAEFFKNFRGRDPKPDALLRHNGMLNK' A
#
# COMPACT_ATOMS: atom_id res chain seq x y z
N ASP A 1 10.42 3.66 12.98
CA ASP A 1 10.57 4.15 11.59
C ASP A 1 9.34 3.89 10.71
N ILE A 2 8.98 2.63 10.42
CA ILE A 2 7.82 2.32 9.54
C ILE A 2 6.49 2.90 10.03
N GLY A 3 6.21 2.86 11.34
CA GLY A 3 4.98 3.43 11.89
C GLY A 3 4.84 4.94 11.67
N ALA A 4 5.94 5.68 11.77
CA ALA A 4 5.95 7.12 11.49
C ALA A 4 5.72 7.41 10.01
N LEU A 5 6.33 6.61 9.12
CA LEU A 5 6.09 6.71 7.68
C LEU A 5 4.64 6.37 7.32
N PHE A 6 4.05 5.34 7.92
CA PHE A 6 2.66 4.97 7.69
C PHE A 6 1.70 6.07 8.16
N ARG A 7 1.95 6.66 9.33
CA ARG A 7 1.18 7.81 9.81
C ARG A 7 1.26 8.98 8.83
N LYS A 8 2.47 9.33 8.37
CA LYS A 8 2.71 10.47 7.47
C LYS A 8 2.06 10.25 6.09
N GLU A 9 2.33 9.11 5.47
CA GLU A 9 1.96 8.90 4.07
C GLU A 9 0.53 8.36 3.92
N ILE A 10 0.00 7.58 4.87
CA ILE A 10 -1.32 6.93 4.73
C ILE A 10 -2.38 7.60 5.60
N LEU A 11 -2.15 7.70 6.91
CA LEU A 11 -3.20 8.12 7.85
C LEU A 11 -3.43 9.65 7.84
N ALA A 12 -2.38 10.44 7.67
CA ALA A 12 -2.45 11.90 7.75
C ALA A 12 -2.98 12.57 6.47
N VAL A 13 -2.86 11.92 5.30
CA VAL A 13 -3.27 12.51 4.01
C VAL A 13 -4.77 12.44 3.77
N GLY A 14 -5.47 11.46 4.35
CA GLY A 14 -6.90 11.25 4.10
C GLY A 14 -7.22 11.12 2.61
N GLY A 15 -8.27 11.81 2.14
CA GLY A 15 -8.69 11.84 0.74
C GLY A 15 -8.08 12.97 -0.10
N SER A 16 -7.01 13.62 0.36
CA SER A 16 -6.42 14.79 -0.33
C SER A 16 -5.66 14.44 -1.61
N ILE A 17 -5.17 13.20 -1.73
CA ILE A 17 -4.48 12.68 -2.92
C ILE A 17 -5.03 11.30 -3.30
N PRO A 18 -4.91 10.87 -4.56
CA PRO A 18 -5.36 9.55 -5.00
C PRO A 18 -4.69 8.42 -4.20
N ALA A 19 -5.43 7.36 -3.91
CA ALA A 19 -4.94 6.25 -3.10
C ALA A 19 -3.68 5.56 -3.68
N ALA A 20 -3.56 5.51 -5.00
CA ALA A 20 -2.38 4.97 -5.67
C ALA A 20 -1.12 5.79 -5.37
N GLU A 21 -1.25 7.11 -5.21
CA GLU A 21 -0.13 8.02 -4.99
C GLU A 21 0.45 7.85 -3.58
N PHE A 22 -0.38 7.91 -2.54
CA PHE A 22 0.12 7.66 -1.19
C PHE A 22 0.64 6.24 -1.00
N PHE A 23 0.07 5.26 -1.71
CA PHE A 23 0.54 3.88 -1.63
C PHE A 23 1.98 3.80 -2.17
N LYS A 24 2.24 4.47 -3.30
CA LYS A 24 3.57 4.54 -3.88
C LYS A 24 4.56 5.27 -2.97
N ASN A 25 4.15 6.37 -2.34
CA ASN A 25 5.00 7.10 -1.39
C ASN A 25 5.40 6.24 -0.19
N PHE A 26 4.45 5.48 0.38
CA PHE A 26 4.73 4.59 1.51
C PHE A 26 5.49 3.33 1.10
N ARG A 27 5.10 2.68 0.00
CA ARG A 27 5.58 1.35 -0.41
C ARG A 27 6.79 1.38 -1.33
N GLY A 28 7.10 2.54 -1.93
CA GLY A 28 8.17 2.75 -2.90
C GLY A 28 7.92 2.14 -4.28
N ARG A 29 6.71 1.63 -4.52
CA ARG A 29 6.31 0.97 -5.78
C ARG A 29 4.79 0.94 -5.90
N ASP A 30 4.32 0.69 -7.11
CA ASP A 30 2.90 0.49 -7.39
C ASP A 30 2.37 -0.79 -6.69
N PRO A 31 1.06 -0.85 -6.39
CA PRO A 31 0.43 -2.04 -5.83
C PRO A 31 0.51 -3.21 -6.82
N LYS A 32 0.70 -4.42 -6.28
CA LYS A 32 0.72 -5.66 -7.08
C LYS A 32 -0.36 -6.60 -6.56
N PRO A 33 -1.28 -7.10 -7.40
CA PRO A 33 -2.37 -7.98 -6.98
C PRO A 33 -1.86 -9.29 -6.37
N ASP A 34 -0.67 -9.74 -6.74
CA ASP A 34 -0.09 -11.00 -6.27
C ASP A 34 0.00 -11.10 -4.74
N ALA A 35 0.15 -9.97 -4.04
CA ALA A 35 0.14 -9.97 -2.58
C ALA A 35 -1.21 -10.43 -2.02
N LEU A 36 -2.31 -9.92 -2.59
CA LEU A 36 -3.66 -10.32 -2.22
C LEU A 36 -3.93 -11.77 -2.64
N LEU A 37 -3.53 -12.13 -3.87
CA LEU A 37 -3.79 -13.47 -4.39
C LEU A 37 -3.03 -14.56 -3.61
N ARG A 38 -1.76 -14.34 -3.23
CA ARG A 38 -1.02 -15.26 -2.34
C ARG A 38 -1.70 -15.41 -0.98
N HIS A 39 -2.20 -14.32 -0.42
CA HIS A 39 -2.89 -14.35 0.87
C HIS A 39 -4.18 -15.17 0.82
N ASN A 40 -4.89 -15.13 -0.32
CA ASN A 40 -6.11 -15.91 -0.54
C ASN A 40 -5.83 -17.32 -1.10
N GLY A 41 -4.56 -17.75 -1.19
CA GLY A 41 -4.20 -19.06 -1.76
C GLY A 41 -4.47 -19.20 -3.27
N MET A 42 -4.67 -18.09 -3.99
CA MET A 42 -5.05 -18.06 -5.40
C MET A 42 -3.88 -18.08 -6.39
N LEU A 43 -2.64 -18.11 -5.90
CA LEU A 43 -1.42 -18.16 -6.73
C LEU A 43 -0.70 -19.51 -6.71
N ASN A 44 -1.28 -20.52 -6.04
CA ASN A 44 -0.71 -21.86 -6.00
C ASN A 44 -1.58 -22.83 -6.81
N LYS A 45 -0.93 -23.55 -7.73
CA LYS A 45 -1.28 -24.93 -8.08
C LYS A 45 -0.16 -25.80 -7.54
#